data_AF-A0A938VSW6-F1
#
_entry.id   AF-A0A938VSW6-F1
#
_cell.length_a   1.000
_cell.length_b   1.000
_cell.length_c   1.000
_cell.angle_alpha   90.00
_cell.angle_beta   90.00
_cell.angle_gamma   90.00
#
_symmetry.space_group_name_H-M   'P 1'
#
loop_
_entity.id
_entity.type
_entity.pdbx_description
1 polymer ?
#
loop_
_entity_poly.entity_id
_entity_poly.type
_entity_poly.pdbx_seq_one_letter_code
_entity_poly.pdbx_strand_id
1 'polypeptide(L)'
;MSATRLSNSNPNPHRFLGILLGTLLAGEISHAQGGLPAAVGSQANTDASAQRRLQETAKEAQRQRRIEDQLRRLSPALSPEKLAGPGGAVLTRQALAALVRLREDSVPLDDAILRASRAADLDSAQTAKPASYLRNLFVQTSGLITPAVLARLETGEDPAPDLVLAPFVP
;
A
#
# COMPACT_ATOMS: atom_id res chain seq x y z
N MET A 1 -0.13 40.05 32.01
CA MET A 1 -1.58 39.72 31.99
C MET A 1 -2.14 40.16 30.65
N SER A 2 -2.87 39.41 29.83
CA SER A 2 -3.08 37.98 29.64
C SER A 2 -3.64 37.90 28.22
N ALA A 3 -3.12 36.97 27.42
CA ALA A 3 -3.62 36.66 26.09
C ALA A 3 -5.05 36.10 26.17
N THR A 4 -5.88 36.34 25.16
CA THR A 4 -6.64 35.29 24.46
C THR A 4 -7.23 35.86 23.16
N ARG A 5 -6.69 35.48 22.00
CA ARG A 5 -7.46 35.46 20.74
C ARG A 5 -7.72 33.99 20.42
N LEU A 6 -8.97 33.57 20.60
CA LEU A 6 -9.53 32.34 20.04
C LEU A 6 -10.03 32.68 18.64
N SER A 7 -9.54 32.00 17.61
CA SER A 7 -10.38 31.25 16.69
C SER A 7 -9.50 30.53 15.69
N ASN A 8 -9.36 29.24 15.97
CA ASN A 8 -8.80 28.21 15.13
C ASN A 8 -9.67 28.06 13.87
N SER A 9 -9.14 28.36 12.69
CA SER A 9 -9.77 28.00 11.42
C SER A 9 -8.75 27.21 10.60
N ASN A 10 -8.82 25.89 10.77
CA ASN A 10 -8.13 24.87 9.99
C ASN A 10 -8.84 24.71 8.64
N PRO A 11 -8.21 24.99 7.48
CA PRO A 11 -8.73 24.55 6.21
C PRO A 11 -8.25 23.12 5.93
N ASN A 12 -9.14 22.14 6.13
CA ASN A 12 -9.01 20.80 5.56
C ASN A 12 -9.37 20.85 4.06
N PRO A 13 -8.45 20.61 3.11
CA PRO A 13 -8.84 20.33 1.74
C PRO A 13 -9.07 18.82 1.60
N HIS A 14 -10.27 18.35 1.94
CA HIS A 14 -10.75 17.07 1.43
C HIS A 14 -11.00 17.21 -0.07
N ARG A 15 -9.95 17.05 -0.87
CA ARG A 15 -10.06 16.87 -2.33
C ARG A 15 -10.57 15.45 -2.59
N PHE A 16 -11.87 15.24 -2.38
CA PHE A 16 -12.58 14.14 -3.02
C PHE A 16 -12.56 14.42 -4.52
N LEU A 17 -11.71 13.69 -5.25
CA LEU A 17 -11.69 13.67 -6.69
C LEU A 17 -12.95 12.92 -7.17
N GLY A 18 -14.08 13.62 -7.22
CA GLY A 18 -15.26 13.17 -7.93
C GLY A 18 -14.94 13.14 -9.42
N ILE A 19 -14.75 11.95 -9.97
CA ILE A 19 -14.65 11.76 -11.43
C ILE A 19 -16.03 12.09 -12.01
N LEU A 20 -16.17 13.31 -12.48
CA LEU A 20 -17.30 13.77 -13.30
C LEU A 20 -17.19 13.06 -14.66
N LEU A 21 -18.07 12.09 -14.85
CA LEU A 21 -18.33 11.43 -16.13
C LEU A 21 -19.03 12.44 -17.06
N GLY A 22 -18.25 13.28 -17.72
CA GLY A 22 -18.72 14.24 -18.72
C GLY A 22 -18.81 13.58 -20.09
N THR A 23 -20.04 13.31 -20.53
CA THR A 23 -20.43 12.87 -21.87
C THR A 23 -19.94 13.86 -22.94
N LEU A 24 -19.00 13.44 -23.79
CA LEU A 24 -18.76 14.10 -25.08
C LEU A 24 -19.51 13.31 -26.17
N LEU A 25 -20.83 13.45 -26.20
CA LEU A 25 -21.66 13.08 -27.35
C LEU A 25 -21.78 14.34 -28.23
N ALA A 26 -20.74 14.64 -28.98
CA ALA A 26 -20.75 15.69 -30.00
C ALA A 26 -20.16 15.10 -31.28
N GLY A 27 -21.05 14.59 -32.12
CA GLY A 27 -20.73 13.97 -33.40
C GLY A 27 -22.02 13.76 -34.18
N GLU A 28 -22.59 14.88 -34.63
CA GLU A 28 -23.27 15.03 -35.93
C GLU A 28 -24.19 13.87 -36.36
N ILE A 29 -25.49 14.04 -36.09
CA ILE A 29 -26.53 13.23 -36.72
C ILE A 29 -26.71 13.71 -38.16
N SER A 30 -26.59 12.74 -39.07
CA SER A 30 -27.12 12.71 -40.44
C SER A 30 -26.38 13.49 -41.51
N HIS A 31 -25.67 12.77 -42.39
CA HIS A 31 -25.90 12.88 -43.82
C HIS A 31 -25.34 11.64 -44.56
N ALA A 32 -26.14 11.16 -45.52
CA ALA A 32 -25.78 10.30 -46.65
C ALA A 32 -25.52 8.79 -46.44
N GLN A 33 -26.57 8.04 -46.81
CA GLN A 33 -26.57 6.78 -47.58
C GLN A 33 -25.22 6.24 -48.08
N GLY A 34 -25.02 4.93 -47.87
CA GLY A 34 -24.34 4.06 -48.84
C GLY A 34 -23.16 3.25 -48.30
N GLY A 35 -23.33 1.92 -48.26
CA GLY A 35 -22.21 1.00 -48.51
C GLY A 35 -21.60 0.25 -47.31
N LEU A 36 -21.87 -1.07 -47.30
CA LEU A 36 -21.03 -2.17 -46.81
C LEU A 36 -20.98 -2.47 -45.28
N PRO A 37 -21.18 -3.74 -44.86
CA PRO A 37 -21.02 -4.17 -43.48
C PRO A 37 -19.53 -4.45 -43.19
N ALA A 38 -18.77 -3.43 -42.84
CA ALA A 38 -17.38 -3.57 -42.37
C ALA A 38 -17.23 -3.32 -40.85
N ALA A 39 -18.32 -3.32 -40.08
CA ALA A 39 -18.31 -2.92 -38.67
C ALA A 39 -18.14 -4.07 -37.66
N VAL A 40 -18.25 -5.34 -38.08
CA VAL A 40 -18.30 -6.47 -37.13
C VAL A 40 -16.92 -6.80 -36.54
N GLY A 41 -15.84 -6.55 -37.27
CA GLY A 41 -14.46 -6.74 -36.76
C GLY A 41 -13.97 -5.61 -35.85
N SER A 42 -14.48 -4.38 -36.04
CA SER A 42 -14.05 -3.21 -35.26
C SER A 42 -14.71 -3.15 -33.87
N GLN A 43 -15.99 -3.50 -33.77
CA GLN A 43 -16.70 -3.58 -32.48
C GLN A 43 -16.16 -4.69 -31.59
N ALA A 44 -15.95 -5.91 -32.11
CA ALA A 44 -15.39 -7.01 -31.32
C ALA A 44 -13.96 -6.72 -30.80
N ASN A 45 -13.14 -6.00 -31.58
CA ASN A 45 -11.79 -5.61 -31.16
C ASN A 45 -11.81 -4.43 -30.16
N THR A 46 -12.78 -3.52 -30.30
CA THR A 46 -13.01 -2.44 -29.34
C THR A 46 -13.50 -3.00 -28.00
N ASP A 47 -14.44 -3.93 -28.01
CA ASP A 47 -14.95 -4.61 -26.81
C ASP A 47 -13.89 -5.46 -26.12
N ALA A 48 -13.05 -6.17 -26.88
CA ALA A 48 -11.92 -6.92 -26.33
C ALA A 48 -10.87 -5.98 -25.68
N SER A 49 -10.60 -4.81 -26.30
CA SER A 49 -9.68 -3.83 -25.74
C SER A 49 -10.24 -3.13 -24.50
N ALA A 50 -11.55 -2.85 -24.47
CA ALA A 50 -12.24 -2.32 -23.30
C ALA A 50 -12.23 -3.33 -22.15
N GLN A 51 -12.50 -4.61 -22.44
CA GLN A 51 -12.41 -5.69 -21.45
C GLN A 51 -10.99 -5.89 -20.92
N ARG A 52 -9.96 -5.81 -21.78
CA ARG A 52 -8.55 -5.86 -21.33
C ARG A 52 -8.22 -4.70 -20.40
N ARG A 53 -8.59 -3.46 -20.77
CA ARG A 53 -8.38 -2.29 -19.91
C ARG A 53 -9.10 -2.43 -18.58
N LEU A 54 -10.33 -2.95 -18.56
CA LEU A 54 -11.07 -3.21 -17.32
C LEU A 54 -10.39 -4.28 -16.46
N GLN A 55 -9.89 -5.37 -17.06
CA GLN A 55 -9.17 -6.41 -16.35
C GLN A 55 -7.81 -5.92 -15.81
N GLU A 56 -7.08 -5.15 -16.59
CA GLU A 56 -5.82 -4.51 -16.16
C GLU A 56 -6.08 -3.54 -15.02
N THR A 57 -7.12 -2.69 -15.13
CA THR A 57 -7.52 -1.77 -14.06
C THR A 57 -7.95 -2.52 -12.80
N ALA A 58 -8.67 -3.64 -12.93
CA ALA A 58 -9.07 -4.47 -11.80
C ALA A 58 -7.86 -5.12 -11.11
N LYS A 59 -6.89 -5.62 -11.89
CA LYS A 59 -5.64 -6.19 -11.37
C LYS A 59 -4.81 -5.15 -10.63
N GLU A 60 -4.67 -3.95 -11.20
CA GLU A 60 -3.93 -2.86 -10.56
C GLU A 60 -4.64 -2.38 -9.28
N ALA A 61 -5.97 -2.23 -9.30
CA ALA A 61 -6.75 -1.90 -8.12
C ALA A 61 -6.61 -2.97 -7.02
N GLN A 62 -6.59 -4.25 -7.39
CA GLN A 62 -6.37 -5.33 -6.43
C GLN A 62 -4.95 -5.31 -5.85
N ARG A 63 -3.93 -5.04 -6.69
CA ARG A 63 -2.55 -4.85 -6.23
C ARG A 63 -2.44 -3.69 -5.26
N GLN A 64 -3.06 -2.55 -5.58
CA GLN A 64 -3.06 -1.38 -4.73
C GLN A 64 -3.69 -1.65 -3.36
N ARG A 65 -4.81 -2.38 -3.32
CA ARG A 65 -5.44 -2.81 -2.06
C ARG A 65 -4.52 -3.69 -1.22
N ARG A 66 -3.83 -4.65 -1.85
CA ARG A 66 -2.85 -5.50 -1.12
C ARG A 66 -1.74 -4.66 -0.52
N ILE A 67 -1.18 -3.71 -1.27
CA ILE A 67 -0.14 -2.81 -0.78
C ILE A 67 -0.64 -2.04 0.44
N GLU A 68 -1.83 -1.45 0.36
CA GLU A 68 -2.43 -0.69 1.46
C GLU A 68 -2.66 -1.55 2.72
N ASP A 69 -3.15 -2.78 2.55
CA ASP A 69 -3.34 -3.72 3.64
C ASP A 69 -2.00 -4.07 4.34
N GLN A 70 -0.93 -4.27 3.57
CA GLN A 70 0.40 -4.54 4.14
C GLN A 70 0.99 -3.30 4.83
N LEU A 71 0.81 -2.10 4.28
CA LEU A 71 1.23 -0.86 4.93
C LEU A 71 0.55 -0.67 6.28
N ARG A 72 -0.75 -0.99 6.36
CA ARG A 72 -1.52 -0.92 7.62
C ARG A 72 -1.02 -1.89 8.68
N ARG A 73 -0.56 -3.09 8.27
CA ARG A 73 0.07 -4.08 9.17
C ARG A 73 1.44 -3.64 9.67
N LEU A 74 2.15 -2.82 8.88
CA LEU A 74 3.49 -2.31 9.21
C LEU A 74 3.44 -1.13 10.20
N SER A 75 2.43 -0.26 10.09
CA SER A 75 2.24 0.91 10.96
C SER A 75 2.46 0.68 12.46
N PRO A 76 1.87 -0.35 13.13
CA PRO A 76 2.06 -0.55 14.57
C PRO A 76 3.51 -0.88 14.96
N ALA A 77 4.30 -1.48 14.07
CA ALA A 77 5.71 -1.79 14.33
C ALA A 77 6.62 -0.57 14.18
N LEU A 78 6.13 0.54 13.61
CA LEU A 78 6.87 1.80 13.53
C LEU A 78 6.73 2.66 14.81
N SER A 79 5.87 2.26 15.75
CA SER A 79 5.76 2.92 17.05
C SER A 79 6.72 2.29 18.06
N PRO A 80 7.69 3.05 18.63
CA PRO A 80 8.68 2.49 19.54
C PRO A 80 8.05 1.91 20.81
N GLU A 81 6.97 2.52 21.31
CA GLU A 81 6.22 2.05 22.48
C GLU A 81 5.58 0.67 22.25
N LYS A 82 5.00 0.45 21.07
CA LYS A 82 4.37 -0.82 20.71
C LYS A 82 5.41 -1.91 20.44
N LEU A 83 6.54 -1.52 19.84
CA LEU A 83 7.62 -2.43 19.49
C LEU A 83 8.47 -2.84 20.70
N ALA A 84 8.58 -2.00 21.73
CA ALA A 84 9.25 -2.33 22.99
C ALA A 84 8.32 -3.05 24.00
N GLY A 85 7.01 -3.07 23.74
CA GLY A 85 6.03 -3.71 24.61
C GLY A 85 6.01 -5.25 24.54
N PRO A 86 5.18 -5.92 25.37
CA PRO A 86 5.08 -7.38 25.43
C PRO A 86 4.62 -8.06 24.13
N GLY A 87 4.05 -7.30 23.18
CA GLY A 87 3.68 -7.75 21.84
C GLY A 87 4.70 -7.39 20.74
N GLY A 88 5.82 -6.76 21.08
CA GLY A 88 6.79 -6.22 20.13
C GLY A 88 7.42 -7.26 19.20
N ALA A 89 7.68 -8.46 19.72
CA ALA A 89 8.19 -9.57 18.92
C ALA A 89 7.20 -10.02 17.84
N VAL A 90 5.91 -10.12 18.19
CA VAL A 90 4.83 -10.46 17.25
C VAL A 90 4.70 -9.38 16.18
N LEU A 91 4.71 -8.11 16.58
CA LEU A 91 4.67 -6.98 15.65
C LEU A 91 5.89 -6.93 14.73
N THR A 92 7.08 -7.24 15.23
CA THR A 92 8.30 -7.34 14.42
C THR A 92 8.15 -8.42 13.35
N ARG A 93 7.65 -9.60 13.72
CA ARG A 93 7.44 -10.73 12.79
C ARG A 93 6.41 -10.38 11.71
N GLN A 94 5.28 -9.80 12.11
CA GLN A 94 4.23 -9.40 11.18
C GLN A 94 4.69 -8.24 10.26
N ALA A 95 5.47 -7.29 10.79
CA ALA A 95 6.06 -6.23 9.98
C ALA A 95 7.09 -6.76 8.99
N LEU A 96 7.90 -7.74 9.39
CA LEU A 96 8.84 -8.41 8.50
C LEU A 96 8.10 -9.13 7.36
N ALA A 97 7.04 -9.85 7.67
CA ALA A 97 6.19 -10.49 6.66
C ALA A 97 5.59 -9.45 5.69
N ALA A 98 5.04 -8.35 6.23
CA ALA A 98 4.49 -7.27 5.42
C ALA A 98 5.55 -6.65 4.48
N LEU A 99 6.78 -6.46 4.95
CA LEU A 99 7.88 -5.97 4.12
C LEU A 99 8.25 -6.92 2.98
N VAL A 100 8.24 -8.24 3.23
CA VAL A 100 8.48 -9.24 2.18
C VAL A 100 7.38 -9.17 1.13
N ARG A 101 6.10 -9.11 1.53
CA ARG A 101 4.96 -8.97 0.61
C ARG A 101 5.01 -7.69 -0.20
N LEU A 102 5.37 -6.58 0.43
CA LEU A 102 5.54 -5.29 -0.26
C LEU A 102 6.65 -5.35 -1.30
N ARG A 103 7.74 -6.07 -1.03
CA ARG A 103 8.80 -6.32 -2.03
C ARG A 103 8.31 -7.20 -3.18
N GLU A 104 7.50 -8.22 -2.93
CA GLU A 104 6.87 -9.05 -3.97
C GLU A 104 5.96 -8.21 -4.89
N ASP A 105 5.22 -7.26 -4.32
CA ASP A 105 4.44 -6.26 -5.05
C ASP A 105 5.32 -5.10 -5.58
N SER A 106 6.65 -5.22 -5.65
CA SER A 106 7.60 -4.23 -6.19
C SER A 106 7.63 -2.87 -5.48
N VAL A 107 7.28 -2.81 -4.20
CA VAL A 107 7.42 -1.62 -3.37
C VAL A 107 8.80 -1.62 -2.69
N PRO A 108 9.63 -0.58 -2.89
CA PRO A 108 10.92 -0.47 -2.21
C PRO A 108 10.75 -0.38 -0.68
N LEU A 109 11.71 -0.94 0.06
CA LEU A 109 11.70 -0.96 1.54
C LEU A 109 11.54 0.44 2.14
N ASP A 110 12.31 1.42 1.66
CA ASP A 110 12.24 2.78 2.17
C ASP A 110 10.92 3.47 1.86
N ASP A 111 10.36 3.21 0.67
CA ASP A 111 9.05 3.70 0.26
C ASP A 111 7.94 3.09 1.12
N ALA A 112 8.02 1.79 1.43
CA ALA A 112 7.08 1.11 2.31
C ALA A 112 7.07 1.73 3.72
N ILE A 113 8.25 1.93 4.31
CA ILE A 113 8.38 2.54 5.65
C ILE A 113 7.88 3.98 5.64
N LEU A 114 8.24 4.77 4.63
CA LEU A 114 7.80 6.17 4.51
C LEU A 114 6.29 6.29 4.31
N ARG A 115 5.68 5.42 3.51
CA ARG A 115 4.22 5.41 3.31
C ARG A 115 3.49 4.96 4.56
N ALA A 116 4.00 3.95 5.27
CA ALA A 116 3.40 3.46 6.50
C ALA A 116 3.52 4.45 7.66
N SER A 117 4.63 5.21 7.76
CA SER A 117 4.78 6.27 8.77
C SER A 117 3.82 7.43 8.51
N ARG A 118 3.69 7.86 7.25
CA ARG A 118 2.71 8.88 6.84
C ARG A 118 1.27 8.44 7.07
N ALA A 119 0.94 7.19 6.73
CA ALA A 119 -0.40 6.65 6.94
C ALA A 119 -0.77 6.53 8.43
N ALA A 120 0.23 6.36 9.30
CA ALA A 120 0.06 6.28 10.75
C ALA A 120 0.14 7.64 11.45
N ASP A 121 0.35 8.74 10.71
CA ASP A 121 0.55 10.10 11.23
C ASP A 121 1.64 10.18 12.31
N LEU A 122 2.71 9.38 12.14
CA LEU A 122 3.82 9.31 13.10
C LEU A 122 4.92 10.30 12.74
N ASP A 123 5.47 10.95 13.76
CA ASP A 123 6.60 11.86 13.57
C ASP A 123 7.87 11.10 13.13
N SER A 124 8.67 11.75 12.30
CA SER A 124 9.92 11.19 11.76
C SER A 124 10.93 10.89 12.88
N ALA A 125 10.95 11.70 13.94
CA ALA A 125 11.81 11.47 15.10
C ALA A 125 11.43 10.21 15.88
N GLN A 126 10.12 9.94 16.00
CA GLN A 126 9.59 8.77 16.71
C GLN A 126 9.80 7.47 15.92
N THR A 127 9.73 7.55 14.59
CA THR A 127 9.83 6.39 13.70
C THR A 127 11.27 6.05 13.30
N ALA A 128 12.25 6.94 13.50
CA ALA A 128 13.62 6.75 13.05
C ALA A 128 14.29 5.46 13.59
N LYS A 129 14.17 5.22 14.90
CA LYS A 129 14.74 4.02 15.56
C LYS A 129 14.06 2.72 15.13
N PRO A 130 12.72 2.56 15.24
CA PRO A 130 12.06 1.35 14.80
C PRO A 130 12.20 1.11 13.29
N ALA A 131 12.17 2.16 12.47
CA ALA A 131 12.43 2.05 11.04
C ALA A 131 13.84 1.52 10.74
N SER A 132 14.87 2.04 11.41
CA SER A 132 16.25 1.58 11.24
C SER A 132 16.43 0.13 11.69
N TYR A 133 15.81 -0.25 12.79
CA TYR A 133 15.79 -1.63 13.27
C TYR A 133 15.13 -2.57 12.25
N LEU A 134 13.94 -2.25 11.75
CA LEU A 134 13.24 -3.08 10.75
C LEU A 134 14.03 -3.17 9.45
N ARG A 135 14.68 -2.08 9.01
CA ARG A 135 15.57 -2.11 7.83
C ARG A 135 16.73 -3.08 8.02
N ASN A 136 17.47 -2.94 9.12
CA ASN A 136 18.63 -3.79 9.39
C ASN A 136 18.21 -5.25 9.49
N LEU A 137 17.11 -5.52 10.19
CA LEU A 137 16.57 -6.86 10.35
C LEU A 137 16.13 -7.45 8.99
N PHE A 138 15.43 -6.69 8.14
CA PHE A 138 15.04 -7.13 6.81
C PHE A 138 16.26 -7.42 5.91
N VAL A 139 17.26 -6.53 5.90
CA VAL A 139 18.49 -6.73 5.10
C VAL A 139 19.23 -7.99 5.54
N GLN A 140 19.32 -8.25 6.84
CA GLN A 140 20.01 -9.43 7.39
C GLN A 140 19.24 -10.73 7.15
N THR A 141 17.91 -10.70 7.19
CA THR A 141 17.09 -11.91 7.22
C THR A 141 16.40 -12.25 5.91
N SER A 142 16.22 -11.29 4.99
CA SER A 142 15.39 -11.48 3.79
C SER A 142 15.80 -12.64 2.88
N GLY A 143 17.09 -12.99 2.84
CA GLY A 143 17.58 -14.15 2.08
C GLY A 143 17.25 -15.51 2.70
N LEU A 144 16.83 -15.53 3.97
CA LEU A 144 16.51 -16.74 4.74
C LEU A 144 15.01 -16.99 4.86
N ILE A 145 14.17 -16.04 4.40
CA ILE A 145 12.72 -16.13 4.51
C ILE A 145 12.18 -17.04 3.40
N THR A 146 11.94 -18.31 3.75
CA THR A 146 11.21 -19.24 2.89
C THR A 146 9.69 -19.00 2.98
N PRO A 147 8.88 -19.51 2.04
CA PRO A 147 7.42 -19.37 2.12
C PRO A 147 6.82 -19.95 3.41
N ALA A 148 7.41 -21.01 3.97
CA ALA A 148 6.99 -21.59 5.24
C ALA A 148 7.30 -20.66 6.43
N VAL A 149 8.49 -20.04 6.43
CA VAL A 149 8.86 -19.03 7.43
C VAL A 149 7.97 -17.80 7.30
N LEU A 150 7.67 -17.36 6.08
CA LEU A 150 6.76 -16.22 5.83
C LEU A 150 5.37 -16.47 6.41
N ALA A 151 4.79 -17.66 6.24
CA ALA A 151 3.49 -18.01 6.81
C ALA A 151 3.49 -17.92 8.36
N ARG A 152 4.56 -18.39 9.02
CA ARG A 152 4.73 -18.27 10.49
C ARG A 152 4.88 -16.80 10.93
N LEU A 153 5.62 -16.00 10.16
CA LEU A 153 5.77 -14.57 10.42
C LEU A 153 4.44 -13.81 10.29
N GLU A 154 3.60 -14.17 9.31
CA GLU A 154 2.27 -13.58 9.10
C GLU A 154 1.31 -13.86 10.27
N THR A 155 1.36 -15.07 10.85
CA THR A 155 0.57 -15.43 12.04
C THR A 155 1.16 -14.87 13.34
N GLY A 156 2.40 -14.36 13.30
CA GLY A 156 3.11 -13.87 14.47
C GLY A 156 3.78 -14.96 15.31
N GLU A 157 3.74 -16.20 14.81
CA GLU A 157 4.42 -17.35 15.41
C GLU A 157 5.93 -17.18 15.37
N ASP A 158 6.61 -17.79 16.34
CA ASP A 158 8.07 -17.78 16.36
C ASP A 158 8.61 -18.62 15.20
N PRO A 159 9.40 -18.06 14.27
CA PRO A 159 10.00 -18.82 13.18
C PRO A 159 11.24 -19.62 13.60
N ALA A 160 11.66 -19.57 14.87
CA ALA A 160 12.76 -20.38 15.37
C ALA A 160 12.52 -21.90 15.15
N PRO A 161 13.56 -22.71 14.90
CA PRO A 161 14.98 -22.32 14.79
C PRO A 161 15.38 -21.76 13.40
N ASP A 162 14.47 -21.79 12.43
CA ASP A 162 14.75 -21.45 11.02
C ASP A 162 15.14 -19.98 10.82
N LEU A 163 14.62 -19.10 11.68
CA LEU A 163 14.98 -17.69 11.71
C LEU A 163 15.00 -17.16 13.13
N VAL A 164 16.13 -16.57 13.55
CA VAL A 164 16.26 -15.92 14.86
C VAL A 164 16.23 -14.41 14.68
N LEU A 165 15.28 -13.74 15.32
CA LEU A 165 15.10 -12.29 15.26
C LEU A 165 15.67 -11.65 16.52
N ALA A 166 16.59 -10.70 16.35
CA ALA A 166 17.06 -9.87 17.46
C ALA A 166 15.90 -9.01 17.99
N PRO A 167 15.73 -8.82 19.31
CA PRO A 167 14.68 -7.97 19.85
C PRO A 167 14.95 -6.49 19.58
N PHE A 168 13.88 -5.70 19.50
CA PHE A 168 13.99 -4.24 19.41
C PHE A 168 14.48 -3.65 20.72
N VAL A 169 15.45 -2.72 20.63
CA VAL A 169 15.97 -1.94 21.75
C VAL A 169 15.71 -0.46 21.46
N PRO A 170 14.91 0.25 22.28
CA PRO A 170 14.46 1.63 22.02
C PRO A 170 15.53 2.71 22.22
#